data_AF-A0A6I3M6Q1-F1
#
_entry.id   AF-A0A6I3M6Q1-F1
#
_cell.length_a   1.000
_cell.length_b   1.000
_cell.length_c   1.000
_cell.angle_alpha   90.00
_cell.angle_beta   90.00
_cell.angle_gamma   90.00
#
_symmetry.space_group_name_H-M   'P 1'
#
loop_
_entity.id
_entity.type
_entity.pdbx_description
1 polymer ?
#
loop_
_entity_poly.entity_id
_entity_poly.type
_entity_poly.pdbx_seq_one_letter_code
_entity_poly.pdbx_strand_id
1 'polypeptide(L)' 'MTSASPEGDADSLDLRFLTREVTAEESAAVTAVLAATVRDAQGDHEPTPRNDWSHPRNALRPRIEVGPGRWAASAR' A
#
# COMPACT_ATOMS: atom_id res chain seq x y z
N MET A 1 11.95 -27.63 11.54
CA MET A 1 10.55 -27.81 11.11
C MET A 1 10.08 -26.45 10.62
N THR A 2 10.10 -26.23 9.30
CA THR A 2 9.63 -24.96 8.70
C THR A 2 8.12 -25.08 8.47
N SER A 3 7.35 -24.17 9.03
CA SER A 3 5.90 -24.08 8.83
C SER A 3 5.62 -23.65 7.40
N ALA A 4 4.94 -24.49 6.63
CA ALA A 4 4.34 -24.08 5.36
C ALA A 4 3.33 -22.96 5.67
N SER A 5 3.60 -21.76 5.17
CA SER A 5 2.55 -20.73 5.10
C SER A 5 1.44 -21.29 4.22
N PRO A 6 0.15 -21.15 4.59
CA PRO A 6 -0.89 -21.41 3.62
C PRO A 6 -0.71 -20.38 2.52
N GLU A 7 -0.22 -20.83 1.36
CA GLU A 7 -0.49 -20.16 0.09
C GLU A 7 -2.01 -20.29 -0.12
N GLY A 8 -2.77 -19.52 0.66
CA GLY A 8 -4.12 -19.17 0.32
C GLY A 8 -4.03 -18.48 -1.02
N ASP A 9 -4.70 -19.07 -1.99
CA ASP A 9 -4.95 -18.55 -3.33
C ASP A 9 -4.81 -17.03 -3.35
N ALA A 10 -3.74 -16.50 -3.95
CA ALA A 10 -3.36 -15.09 -3.83
C ALA A 10 -4.43 -14.13 -4.43
N ASP A 11 -5.42 -14.69 -5.12
CA ASP A 11 -6.60 -14.01 -5.66
C ASP A 11 -7.86 -14.14 -4.77
N SER A 12 -7.81 -14.89 -3.66
CA SER A 12 -8.96 -15.07 -2.76
C SER A 12 -8.99 -14.00 -1.67
N LEU A 13 -9.83 -13.00 -1.89
CA LEU A 13 -10.14 -11.98 -0.88
C LEU A 13 -10.92 -12.62 0.28
N ASP A 14 -10.37 -12.58 1.49
CA ASP A 14 -11.08 -13.01 2.70
C ASP A 14 -12.13 -11.96 3.11
N LEU A 15 -13.34 -12.10 2.56
CA LEU A 15 -14.45 -11.18 2.74
C LEU A 15 -15.49 -11.74 3.70
N ARG A 16 -15.88 -10.94 4.70
CA ARG A 16 -16.99 -11.24 5.61
C ARG A 16 -18.15 -10.27 5.39
N PHE A 17 -19.29 -10.79 4.97
CA PHE A 17 -20.54 -10.02 4.89
C PHE A 17 -21.17 -9.89 6.28
N LEU A 18 -21.36 -8.66 6.74
CA LEU A 18 -22.02 -8.37 8.02
C LEU A 18 -23.53 -8.17 7.88
N THR A 19 -24.00 -7.89 6.67
CA THR A 19 -25.42 -7.76 6.34
C THR A 19 -26.09 -9.13 6.28
N ARG A 20 -27.33 -9.21 6.79
CA ARG A 20 -28.16 -10.40 6.63
C ARG A 20 -28.64 -10.53 5.17
N GLU A 21 -28.97 -11.75 4.77
CA GLU A 21 -29.63 -12.07 3.49
C GLU A 21 -28.78 -11.81 2.22
N VAL A 22 -27.46 -11.99 2.28
CA VAL A 22 -26.61 -11.97 1.08
C VAL A 22 -26.68 -13.31 0.36
N THR A 23 -27.06 -13.28 -0.91
CA THR A 23 -27.09 -14.48 -1.75
C THR A 23 -25.70 -14.85 -2.26
N ALA A 24 -25.54 -16.11 -2.70
CA ALA A 24 -24.29 -16.58 -3.30
C ALA A 24 -23.90 -15.74 -4.54
N GLU A 25 -24.88 -15.37 -5.38
CA GLU A 25 -24.66 -14.57 -6.58
C GLU A 25 -24.15 -13.16 -6.24
N GLU A 26 -24.79 -12.49 -5.28
CA GLU A 26 -24.37 -11.17 -4.83
C GLU A 26 -22.97 -11.20 -4.21
N SER A 27 -22.66 -12.24 -3.43
CA SER A 27 -21.33 -12.42 -2.86
C SER A 27 -20.26 -12.61 -3.94
N ALA A 28 -20.56 -13.37 -5.00
CA ALA A 28 -19.65 -13.58 -6.12
C ALA A 28 -19.44 -12.28 -6.92
N ALA A 29 -20.51 -11.53 -7.18
CA ALA A 29 -20.45 -10.25 -7.87
C ALA A 29 -19.57 -9.24 -7.11
N VAL A 30 -19.76 -9.11 -5.79
CA VAL A 30 -18.95 -8.20 -4.96
C VAL A 30 -17.48 -8.62 -4.94
N THR A 31 -17.19 -9.92 -4.77
CA THR A 31 -15.82 -10.44 -4.79
C THR A 31 -15.16 -10.16 -6.14
N ALA A 32 -15.85 -10.36 -7.25
CA ALA A 32 -15.32 -10.10 -8.59
C ALA A 32 -14.98 -8.61 -8.79
N VAL A 33 -15.85 -7.71 -8.34
CA VAL A 33 -15.60 -6.25 -8.42
C VAL A 33 -14.40 -5.85 -7.55
N LEU A 34 -14.32 -6.33 -6.32
CA LEU A 34 -13.21 -6.02 -5.42
C LEU A 34 -11.89 -6.60 -5.93
N ALA A 35 -11.88 -7.84 -6.44
CA ALA A 35 -10.68 -8.44 -7.01
C ALA A 35 -10.17 -7.66 -8.23
N ALA A 36 -11.08 -7.24 -9.12
CA ALA A 36 -10.72 -6.39 -10.26
C ALA A 36 -10.16 -5.03 -9.81
N THR A 37 -10.79 -4.40 -8.81
CA THR A 37 -10.37 -3.09 -8.28
C THR A 37 -9.00 -3.17 -7.60
N VAL A 38 -8.75 -4.22 -6.82
CA VAL A 38 -7.44 -4.45 -6.18
C VAL A 38 -6.38 -4.68 -7.25
N ARG A 39 -6.66 -5.52 -8.25
CA ARG A 39 -5.72 -5.79 -9.35
C ARG A 39 -5.36 -4.52 -10.12
N ASP A 40 -6.35 -3.67 -10.40
CA ASP A 40 -6.14 -2.36 -11.04
C ASP A 40 -5.27 -1.44 -10.17
N ALA A 41 -5.57 -1.35 -8.87
CA ALA A 41 -4.80 -0.53 -7.93
C ALA A 41 -3.35 -1.02 -7.73
N GLN A 42 -3.08 -2.33 -7.86
CA GLN A 42 -1.73 -2.89 -7.81
C GLN A 42 -0.93 -2.63 -9.09
N GLY A 43 -1.58 -2.37 -10.22
CA GLY A 43 -0.92 -2.14 -11.51
C GLY A 43 -0.03 -0.90 -11.56
N ASP A 44 -0.25 0.07 -10.66
CA ASP A 44 0.35 1.41 -10.75
C ASP A 44 1.31 1.77 -9.61
N HIS A 45 1.59 0.85 -8.67
CA HIS A 45 2.52 1.12 -7.57
C HIS A 45 3.66 0.10 -7.54
N GLU A 46 4.73 0.42 -8.25
CA GLU A 46 6.01 -0.23 -8.00
C GLU A 46 6.43 0.09 -6.55
N PRO A 47 6.59 -0.92 -5.68
CA PRO A 47 7.03 -0.69 -4.31
C PRO A 47 8.38 0.01 -4.36
N THR A 48 8.43 1.29 -3.97
CA THR A 48 9.71 2.00 -3.96
C THR A 48 10.59 1.30 -2.93
N PRO A 49 11.74 0.72 -3.34
CA PRO A 49 12.58 -0.01 -2.41
C PRO A 49 13.01 0.93 -1.29
N ARG A 50 12.83 0.48 -0.06
CA ARG A 50 13.28 1.23 1.11
C ARG A 50 14.80 1.28 1.06
N ASN A 51 15.35 2.47 0.87
CA ASN A 51 16.80 2.65 0.98
C ASN A 51 17.18 2.49 2.46
N ASP A 52 18.09 1.58 2.77
CA ASP A 52 18.54 1.29 4.14
C ASP A 52 19.17 2.49 4.85
N TRP A 53 19.65 3.46 4.07
CA TRP A 53 20.18 4.74 4.53
C TRP A 53 19.14 5.87 4.51
N SER A 54 17.92 5.61 4.01
CA SER A 54 16.85 6.60 4.03
C SER A 54 16.21 6.70 5.40
N HIS A 55 16.13 7.93 5.90
CA HIS A 55 15.35 8.23 7.09
C HIS A 55 13.97 8.73 6.66
N PRO A 56 12.87 7.97 6.85
CA PRO A 56 11.55 8.34 6.34
C PRO A 56 11.04 9.70 6.83
N ARG A 57 11.50 10.15 8.02
CA ARG A 57 11.23 11.52 8.51
C ARG A 57 11.79 12.64 7.60
N ASN A 58 12.80 12.37 6.77
CA ASN A 58 13.33 13.34 5.81
C ASN A 58 12.37 13.56 4.64
N ALA A 59 11.54 12.58 4.29
CA ALA A 59 10.52 12.73 3.24
C ALA A 59 9.39 13.68 3.65
N LEU A 60 9.19 13.88 4.97
CA LEU A 60 8.22 14.83 5.52
C LEU A 60 8.80 16.24 5.69
N ARG A 61 10.12 16.41 5.50
CA ARG A 61 10.77 17.73 5.60
C ARG A 61 10.75 18.41 4.23
N PRO A 62 10.48 19.72 4.17
CA PRO A 62 10.68 20.51 2.95
C PRO A 62 12.12 20.38 2.46
N ARG A 63 12.30 20.32 1.13
CA ARG A 63 13.62 20.31 0.51
C ARG A 63 14.37 21.59 0.86
N ILE A 64 15.63 21.46 1.24
CA ILE A 64 16.50 22.62 1.48
C ILE A 64 16.78 23.27 0.12
N GLU A 65 16.30 24.49 -0.08
CA GLU A 65 16.62 25.31 -1.25
C GLU A 65 18.05 25.84 -1.13
N VAL A 66 18.89 25.47 -2.09
CA VAL A 66 20.29 25.92 -2.15
C VAL A 66 20.32 27.29 -2.83
N GLY A 67 20.83 28.32 -2.16
CA GLY A 67 20.95 29.67 -2.74
C GLY A 67 21.81 30.61 -1.89
N PRO A 68 22.31 31.72 -2.47
CA PRO A 68 23.15 32.68 -1.75
C PRO A 68 22.45 33.19 -0.48
N GLY A 69 23.11 33.06 0.67
CA GLY A 69 22.59 33.50 1.98
C GLY A 69 21.64 32.55 2.69
N ARG A 70 21.09 31.52 2.03
CA ARG A 70 20.14 30.57 2.64
C ARG A 70 20.80 29.59 3.62
N TRP A 71 22.09 29.30 3.42
CA TRP A 71 22.87 28.41 4.31
C TRP A 71 23.20 29.04 5.66
N ALA A 72 23.26 30.38 5.75
CA ALA A 72 23.58 31.07 7.01
C ALA A 72 22.41 31.03 8.01
N ALA A 73 21.18 30.83 7.53
CA ALA A 73 19.98 30.78 8.37
C ALA A 73 19.83 29.46 9.14
N SER A 74 20.47 28.36 8.70
CA SER A 74 20.37 27.06 9.37
C SER A 74 21.34 26.87 10.54
N ALA A 75 22.22 27.84 10.80
CA ALA A 75 23.24 27.81 11.86
C ALA A 75 22.94 28.73 13.05
N ARG A 76 21.77 29.39 13.08
CA ARG A 76 21.31 30.22 14.20
C ARG A 76 20.20 29.54 14.97
#